data_AF-A0A2S6A7L0-F1
#
_entry.id   AF-A0A2S6A7L0-F1
#
_cell.length_a   1.000
_cell.length_b   1.000
_cell.length_c   1.000
_cell.angle_alpha   90.00
_cell.angle_beta   90.00
_cell.angle_gamma   90.00
#
_symmetry.space_group_name_H-M   'P 1'
#
loop_
_entity.id
_entity.type
_entity.pdbx_description
1 polymer ?
#
loop_
_entity_poly.entity_id
_entity_poly.type
_entity_poly.pdbx_seq_one_letter_code
_entity_poly.pdbx_strand_id
1 'polypeptide(L)'
;MATNVTSYVMRVSDLDRSIRFYREVFECSQALREPDAALLLTPSGFQLYLCVSRHHGALPIGGIGVEQIVWSADSEAELHRIEGRPLPARLW
;
A
#
# COMPACT_ATOMS: atom_id res chain seq x y z
N MET A 1 -4.83 4.42 -27.59
CA MET A 1 -4.00 5.06 -26.55
C MET A 1 -4.27 4.32 -25.26
N ALA A 2 -3.26 3.75 -24.61
CA ALA A 2 -3.43 3.07 -23.33
C ALA A 2 -3.34 4.10 -22.20
N THR A 3 -4.38 4.21 -21.38
CA THR A 3 -4.38 5.05 -20.18
C THR A 3 -3.59 4.33 -19.10
N ASN A 4 -2.41 4.83 -18.77
CA ASN A 4 -1.64 4.26 -17.65
C ASN A 4 -2.24 4.78 -16.33
N VAL A 5 -2.45 3.88 -15.38
CA VAL A 5 -2.88 4.25 -14.04
C VAL A 5 -1.65 4.82 -13.32
N THR A 6 -1.71 6.09 -12.92
CA THR A 6 -0.59 6.78 -12.27
C THR A 6 -0.73 6.89 -10.76
N SER A 7 -1.92 6.57 -10.23
CA SER A 7 -2.21 6.66 -8.80
C SER A 7 -3.26 5.64 -8.35
N TYR A 8 -3.24 5.32 -7.05
CA TYR A 8 -4.24 4.50 -6.39
C TYR A 8 -4.52 5.00 -4.97
N VAL A 9 -5.77 4.88 -4.51
CA VAL A 9 -6.19 5.21 -3.15
C VAL A 9 -6.49 3.92 -2.41
N MET A 10 -5.90 3.74 -1.23
CA MET A 10 -6.09 2.56 -0.38
C MET A 10 -6.60 2.97 1.00
N ARG A 11 -7.61 2.25 1.50
CA ARG A 11 -8.05 2.40 2.89
C ARG A 11 -7.26 1.49 3.82
N VAL A 12 -6.73 2.04 4.91
CA VAL A 12 -5.93 1.33 5.89
C VAL A 12 -6.53 1.47 7.29
N SER A 13 -6.33 0.48 8.16
CA SER A 13 -6.78 0.53 9.55
C SER A 13 -5.82 1.32 10.45
N ASP A 14 -4.51 1.22 10.18
CA ASP A 14 -3.44 1.90 10.91
C ASP A 14 -2.48 2.56 9.91
N LEU A 15 -2.48 3.89 9.88
CA LEU A 15 -1.76 4.65 8.88
C LEU A 15 -0.25 4.64 9.09
N ASP A 16 0.24 4.80 10.33
CA ASP A 16 1.68 4.81 10.59
C ASP A 16 2.29 3.45 10.29
N ARG A 17 1.56 2.39 10.63
CA ARG A 17 1.97 1.03 10.31
C ARG A 17 2.03 0.77 8.81
N SER A 18 1.00 1.17 8.07
CA SER A 18 0.96 1.02 6.61
C SER A 18 2.02 1.85 5.91
N ILE A 19 2.27 3.09 6.35
CA ILE A 19 3.37 3.92 5.83
C ILE A 19 4.70 3.19 5.99
N ARG A 20 5.00 2.70 7.19
CA ARG A 20 6.25 1.97 7.43
C ARG A 20 6.38 0.76 6.51
N PHE A 21 5.32 -0.03 6.37
CA PHE A 21 5.32 -1.18 5.48
C PHE A 21 5.65 -0.81 4.03
N TYR A 22 4.96 0.16 3.44
CA TYR A 22 5.19 0.55 2.05
C TYR A 22 6.55 1.20 1.84
N ARG A 23 7.09 1.91 2.83
CA ARG A 23 8.44 2.46 2.77
C ARG A 23 9.52 1.38 2.89
N GLU A 24 9.35 0.42 3.80
CA GLU A 24 10.35 -0.61 4.06
C GLU A 24 10.31 -1.73 3.01
N VAL A 25 9.13 -2.11 2.52
CA VAL A 25 8.96 -3.25 1.60
C VAL A 25 8.98 -2.84 0.15
N PHE A 26 8.34 -1.72 -0.20
CA PHE A 26 8.25 -1.25 -1.59
C PHE A 26 9.14 -0.04 -1.87
N GLU A 27 10.01 0.32 -0.92
CA GLU A 27 10.98 1.42 -1.05
C GLU A 27 10.29 2.75 -1.42
N CYS A 28 9.03 2.90 -1.00
CA CYS A 28 8.29 4.11 -1.26
C CYS A 28 8.88 5.28 -0.45
N SER A 29 8.83 6.46 -1.02
CA SER A 29 9.11 7.71 -0.32
C SER A 29 7.80 8.36 0.13
N GLN A 30 7.81 9.03 1.28
CA GLN A 30 6.64 9.76 1.77
C GLN A 30 6.68 11.19 1.23
N ALA A 31 5.71 11.55 0.38
CA ALA A 31 5.61 12.88 -0.22
C ALA A 31 4.74 13.84 0.62
N LEU A 32 3.67 13.32 1.24
CA LEU A 32 2.77 14.10 2.09
C LEU A 32 2.33 13.27 3.30
N ARG A 33 2.09 13.94 4.43
CA ARG A 33 1.46 13.36 5.62
C ARG A 33 0.43 14.33 6.17
N GLU A 34 -0.80 13.85 6.26
CA GLU A 34 -1.95 14.46 6.94
C GLU A 34 -2.33 13.60 8.14
N PRO A 35 -3.11 14.08 9.13
CA PRO A 35 -3.43 13.29 10.32
C PRO A 35 -4.01 11.89 10.03
N ASP A 36 -4.91 11.79 9.05
CA ASP A 36 -5.60 10.55 8.66
C ASP A 36 -5.33 10.11 7.22
N ALA A 37 -4.33 10.71 6.56
CA ALA A 37 -3.90 10.27 5.24
C ALA A 37 -2.39 10.45 4.99
N ALA A 38 -1.84 9.73 4.03
CA ALA A 38 -0.48 9.95 3.55
C ALA A 38 -0.36 9.65 2.06
N LEU A 39 0.50 10.40 1.38
CA LEU A 39 0.88 10.15 -0.01
C LEU A 39 2.28 9.54 -0.04
N LEU A 40 2.36 8.36 -0.65
CA LEU A 40 3.61 7.65 -0.91
C LEU A 40 3.89 7.59 -2.40
N LEU A 41 5.16 7.67 -2.77
CA LEU A 41 5.63 7.54 -4.14
C LEU A 41 6.53 6.32 -4.24
N THR A 42 6.19 5.41 -5.15
CA THR A 42 7.09 4.32 -5.54
C THR A 42 8.34 4.88 -6.25
N PRO A 43 9.45 4.12 -6.33
CA PRO A 43 10.62 4.55 -7.11
C PRO A 43 10.34 4.88 -8.58
N SER A 44 9.31 4.26 -9.18
CA SER A 44 8.87 4.52 -10.55
C SER A 44 7.95 5.73 -10.70
N GLY A 45 7.60 6.40 -9.59
CA GLY A 45 6.75 7.60 -9.57
C GLY A 45 5.24 7.32 -9.46
N PHE A 46 4.83 6.05 -9.35
CA PHE A 46 3.43 5.70 -9.06
C PHE A 46 3.02 6.18 -7.66
N GLN A 47 1.81 6.74 -7.56
CA GLN A 47 1.31 7.40 -6.36
C GLN A 47 0.36 6.50 -5.56
N LEU A 48 0.64 6.32 -4.27
CA LEU A 48 -0.18 5.57 -3.31
C LEU A 48 -0.74 6.52 -2.27
N TYR A 49 -2.06 6.72 -2.27
CA TYR A 49 -2.76 7.53 -1.29
C TYR A 49 -3.36 6.63 -0.22
N LEU A 50 -2.79 6.64 0.98
CA LEU A 50 -3.26 5.86 2.12
C LEU A 50 -4.22 6.70 2.96
N CYS A 51 -5.43 6.21 3.22
CA CYS A 51 -6.43 6.89 4.06
C CYS A 51 -6.88 5.99 5.20
N VAL A 52 -6.97 6.53 6.42
CA VAL A 52 -7.54 5.78 7.56
C VAL A 52 -9.01 5.50 7.31
N SER A 53 -9.42 4.23 7.41
CA SER A 53 -10.82 3.86 7.46
C SER A 53 -11.38 4.15 8.86
N ARG A 54 -12.12 5.25 9.01
CA ARG A 54 -12.77 5.64 10.27
C ARG A 54 -13.91 4.69 10.72
N HIS A 55 -14.28 3.69 9.91
CA HIS A 55 -15.27 2.69 10.30
C HIS A 55 -14.61 1.52 11.03
N HIS A 56 -14.34 1.70 12.33
CA HIS A 56 -14.06 0.61 13.28
C HIS A 56 -15.34 0.08 13.95
N GLY A 57 -16.47 0.10 13.25
CA GLY A 57 -17.64 -0.70 13.61
C GLY A 57 -17.53 -2.02 12.88
N ALA A 58 -17.69 -3.14 13.59
CA ALA A 58 -17.64 -4.50 13.05
C ALA A 58 -18.16 -4.54 11.61
N LEU A 59 -17.24 -4.73 10.64
CA LEU A 59 -17.63 -4.98 9.27
C LEU A 59 -18.56 -6.20 9.31
N PRO A 60 -19.81 -6.11 8.82
CA PRO A 60 -20.66 -7.28 8.72
C PRO A 60 -19.89 -8.37 7.98
N ILE A 61 -19.90 -9.59 8.49
CA ILE A 61 -19.28 -10.74 7.81
C ILE A 61 -19.85 -10.75 6.37
N GLY A 62 -18.99 -10.46 5.38
CA GLY A 62 -19.38 -10.24 3.98
C GLY A 62 -19.07 -8.84 3.40
N GLY A 63 -18.59 -7.88 4.20
CA GLY A 63 -18.29 -6.50 3.77
C GLY A 63 -16.86 -6.22 3.31
N ILE A 64 -15.99 -7.25 3.24
CA ILE A 64 -14.60 -7.09 2.79
C ILE A 64 -14.61 -7.04 1.25
N GLY A 65 -14.74 -5.85 0.69
CA GLY A 65 -14.24 -5.62 -0.66
C GLY A 65 -12.74 -5.79 -0.62
N VAL A 66 -12.22 -6.88 -1.19
CA VAL A 66 -10.77 -7.09 -1.27
C VAL A 66 -10.22 -6.10 -2.30
N GLU A 67 -9.72 -4.95 -1.84
CA GLU A 67 -8.92 -4.05 -2.66
C GLU A 67 -7.54 -4.69 -2.88
N GLN A 68 -7.40 -5.48 -3.95
CA GLN A 68 -6.12 -6.07 -4.35
C GLN A 68 -5.35 -5.09 -5.24
N ILE A 69 -4.16 -4.70 -4.81
CA ILE A 69 -3.14 -4.13 -5.71
C ILE A 69 -2.19 -5.26 -6.09
N VAL A 70 -2.00 -5.46 -7.40
CA VAL A 70 -1.03 -6.42 -7.94
C VAL A 70 0.13 -5.60 -8.50
N TRP A 71 1.33 -5.84 -7.97
CA TRP A 71 2.56 -5.26 -8.50
C TRP A 71 3.13 -6.18 -9.58
N SER A 72 3.52 -5.60 -10.73
CA SER A 72 4.39 -6.25 -11.68
C SER A 72 5.84 -6.01 -11.27
N ALA A 73 6.65 -7.07 -11.25
CA ALA A 73 8.10 -6.96 -11.15
C ALA A 73 8.71 -7.17 -12.54
N ASP A 74 9.82 -6.48 -12.83
CA ASP A 74 10.47 -6.51 -14.14
C ASP A 74 11.33 -7.78 -14.31
N SER A 75 11.53 -8.54 -13.23
CA SER A 75 12.24 -9.82 -13.24
C SER A 75 11.87 -10.74 -12.07
N GLU A 76 12.10 -12.04 -12.25
CA GLU A 76 11.97 -13.05 -11.18
C GLU A 76 12.91 -12.76 -10.00
N ALA A 77 14.10 -12.20 -10.26
CA ALA A 77 15.04 -11.81 -9.22
C ALA A 77 14.52 -10.66 -8.34
N GLU A 78 13.72 -9.76 -8.90
CA GLU A 78 13.05 -8.69 -8.14
C GLU A 78 11.91 -9.23 -7.30
N LEU A 79 11.12 -10.19 -7.83
CA LEU A 79 10.11 -10.90 -7.04
C LEU A 79 10.73 -11.58 -5.82
N HIS A 80 11.80 -12.36 -6.01
CA HIS A 80 12.47 -13.04 -4.90
C HIS A 80 13.08 -12.08 -3.87
N ARG A 81 13.54 -10.90 -4.31
CA ARG A 81 14.02 -9.86 -3.38
C ARG A 81 12.89 -9.32 -2.51
N ILE A 82 11.70 -9.12 -3.08
CA ILE A 82 10.51 -8.67 -2.35
C ILE A 82 10.03 -9.77 -1.39
N GLU A 83 9.98 -11.03 -1.83
CA GLU A 83 9.58 -12.19 -1.02
C GLU A 83 10.53 -12.46 0.15
N GLY A 84 11.84 -12.28 -0.06
CA GLY A 84 12.87 -12.49 0.95
C GLY A 84 12.92 -11.41 2.04
N ARG A 85 12.18 -10.30 1.87
CA ARG A 85 12.10 -9.24 2.88
C ARG A 85 11.10 -9.67 3.96
N PRO A 86 11.50 -9.82 5.23
CA PRO A 86 10.60 -10.26 6.28
C PRO A 86 9.44 -9.28 6.40
N LEU A 87 8.24 -9.74 6.04
CA LEU A 87 7.01 -9.00 6.26
C LEU A 87 6.86 -8.78 7.76
N PRO A 88 6.56 -7.56 8.23
CA PRO A 88 6.31 -7.33 9.65
C PRO A 88 5.19 -8.26 10.11
N ALA A 89 5.47 -9.06 11.14
CA ALA A 89 4.84 -10.34 11.49
C ALA A 89 3.31 -10.38 11.71
N ARG A 90 2.56 -9.31 11.42
CA ARG A 90 1.11 -9.23 11.65
C ARG A 90 0.37 -8.38 10.61
N LEU A 91 0.59 -8.58 9.30
CA LEU A 91 -0.12 -7.82 8.25
C LEU A 91 -1.60 -8.23 8.05
N TRP A 92 -2.21 -8.88 9.03
CA TRP A 92 -3.61 -9.27 9.05
C TRP A 92 -4.29 -8.68 10.29
#